data_AF-A0AAD0BUI1-F1
#
_entry.id   AF-A0AAD0BUI1-F1
#
_cell.length_a   1.000
_cell.length_b   1.000
_cell.length_c   1.000
_cell.angle_alpha   90.00
_cell.angle_beta   90.00
_cell.angle_gamma   90.00
#
_symmetry.space_group_name_H-M   'P 1'
#
loop_
_entity.id
_entity.type
_entity.pdbx_description
1 polymer ?
#
loop_
_entity_poly.entity_id
_entity_poly.type
_entity_poly.pdbx_seq_one_letter_code
_entity_poly.pdbx_strand_id
1 'polypeptide(L)'
;MARYSWAATALCLVAVVAAQAQWSARPVPAPVGFQSINDDRFSQLRRQAMQFVESRPRQGFQFVERHRDAEFQVHCRGMPVLWLERRSQHLLLQVSLDAEQRAPAVLQLRTLLQWQLQPLGHLEQVLAGVPEPVLLDRVLQMFAGEVPDGVRCGRQ
;
A
#
# COMPACT_ATOMS: atom_id res chain seq x y z
N MET A 1 39.75 13.10 34.78
CA MET A 1 39.65 12.26 33.56
C MET A 1 38.52 11.22 33.63
N ALA A 2 38.34 10.49 34.73
CA ALA A 2 37.28 9.47 34.86
C ALA A 2 35.86 9.99 34.53
N ARG A 3 35.43 11.13 35.11
CA ARG A 3 34.08 11.70 34.93
C ARG A 3 33.65 11.94 33.46
N TYR A 4 34.58 12.37 32.60
CA TYR A 4 34.29 12.61 31.19
C TYR A 4 34.13 11.30 30.39
N SER A 5 34.84 10.23 30.77
CA SER A 5 34.70 8.91 30.14
C SER A 5 33.35 8.26 30.44
N TRP A 6 32.82 8.45 31.66
CA TRP A 6 31.49 7.98 32.07
C TRP A 6 30.36 8.73 31.36
N ALA A 7 30.53 10.04 31.13
CA ALA A 7 29.56 10.83 30.38
C ALA A 7 29.50 10.39 28.89
N ALA A 8 30.64 10.12 28.27
CA ALA A 8 30.70 9.66 26.88
C ALA A 8 30.08 8.26 26.71
N THR A 9 30.34 7.34 27.64
CA THR A 9 29.74 5.99 27.61
C THR A 9 28.24 6.03 27.86
N ALA A 10 27.76 6.86 28.79
CA ALA A 10 26.33 7.06 29.00
C ALA A 10 25.64 7.62 27.74
N LEU A 11 26.25 8.60 27.07
CA LEU A 11 25.73 9.16 25.82
C LEU A 11 25.68 8.13 24.68
N CYS A 12 26.73 7.31 24.52
CA CYS A 12 26.74 6.24 23.52
C CYS A 12 25.65 5.19 23.78
N LEU A 13 25.45 4.80 25.05
CA LEU A 13 24.40 3.85 25.42
C LEU A 13 23.01 4.43 25.14
N VAL A 14 22.76 5.70 25.47
CA VAL A 14 21.50 6.38 25.16
C VAL A 14 21.27 6.44 23.64
N ALA A 15 22.31 6.74 22.85
CA ALA A 15 22.21 6.77 21.40
C ALA A 15 21.88 5.38 20.81
N VAL A 16 22.52 4.31 21.31
CA VAL A 16 22.24 2.94 20.86
C VAL A 16 20.82 2.51 21.24
N VAL A 17 20.37 2.82 22.46
CA VAL A 17 19.01 2.51 22.91
C VAL A 17 17.97 3.29 22.11
N ALA A 18 18.21 4.58 21.87
CA ALA A 18 17.33 5.41 21.04
C ALA A 18 17.27 4.91 19.59
N ALA A 19 18.41 4.54 19.01
CA ALA A 19 18.47 3.96 17.66
C ALA A 19 17.74 2.60 17.59
N GLN A 20 17.89 1.74 18.60
CA GLN A 20 17.16 0.47 18.66
C GLN A 20 15.65 0.66 18.84
N ALA A 21 15.22 1.62 19.65
CA ALA A 21 13.80 1.95 19.84
C ALA A 21 13.17 2.46 18.52
N GLN A 22 13.89 3.28 17.76
CA GLN A 22 13.45 3.76 16.45
C GLN A 22 13.33 2.62 15.42
N TRP A 23 14.19 1.60 15.50
CA TRP A 23 14.19 0.44 14.59
C TRP A 23 13.18 -0.66 14.94
N SER A 24 12.78 -0.77 16.20
CA SER A 24 11.89 -1.85 16.67
C SER A 24 10.41 -1.58 16.41
N ALA A 25 10.02 -0.33 16.12
CA ALA A 25 8.74 -0.02 15.55
C ALA A 25 8.72 -0.40 14.06
N ARG A 26 8.74 -1.70 13.73
CA ARG A 26 8.40 -2.14 12.37
C ARG A 26 6.99 -1.63 12.09
N PRO A 27 6.79 -0.74 11.10
CA PRO A 27 5.44 -0.38 10.69
C PRO A 27 4.77 -1.69 10.28
N VAL A 28 3.71 -2.06 11.02
CA VAL A 28 2.88 -3.20 10.65
C VAL A 28 2.44 -2.93 9.23
N PRO A 29 2.82 -3.78 8.27
CA PRO A 29 2.47 -3.53 6.89
C PRO A 29 0.94 -3.46 6.77
N ALA A 30 0.47 -2.47 5.99
CA ALA A 30 -0.94 -2.28 5.81
C ALA A 30 -1.58 -3.58 5.26
N PRO A 31 -2.69 -4.04 5.85
CA PRO A 31 -3.31 -5.29 5.47
C PRO A 31 -3.64 -5.28 3.98
N VAL A 32 -3.32 -6.38 3.33
CA VAL A 32 -3.59 -6.60 1.90
C VAL A 32 -4.84 -7.46 1.75
N GLY A 33 -5.08 -8.36 2.71
CA GLY A 33 -6.25 -9.22 2.79
C GLY A 33 -7.36 -8.66 3.68
N PHE A 34 -8.59 -8.74 3.19
CA PHE A 34 -9.81 -8.28 3.87
C PHE A 34 -10.89 -9.36 3.82
N GLN A 35 -11.83 -9.32 4.76
CA GLN A 35 -13.00 -10.21 4.72
C GLN A 35 -13.80 -10.02 3.43
N SER A 36 -14.45 -11.08 2.97
CA SER A 36 -15.32 -11.01 1.80
C SER A 36 -16.49 -10.02 2.01
N ILE A 37 -17.00 -9.47 0.90
CA ILE A 37 -18.15 -8.56 0.88
C ILE A 37 -19.15 -9.01 -0.18
N ASN A 38 -20.42 -8.64 0.00
CA ASN A 38 -21.47 -8.87 -0.99
C ASN A 38 -21.31 -8.01 -2.25
N ASP A 39 -22.09 -8.31 -3.28
CA ASP A 39 -22.01 -7.69 -4.60
C ASP A 39 -22.35 -6.21 -4.61
N ASP A 40 -23.29 -5.78 -3.78
CA ASP A 40 -23.67 -4.37 -3.66
C ASP A 40 -22.51 -3.52 -3.13
N ARG A 41 -21.83 -4.02 -2.09
CA ARG A 41 -20.66 -3.37 -1.51
C ARG A 41 -19.48 -3.38 -2.47
N PHE A 42 -19.25 -4.48 -3.19
CA PHE A 42 -18.20 -4.51 -4.22
C PHE A 42 -18.48 -3.51 -5.35
N SER A 43 -19.73 -3.46 -5.82
CA SER A 43 -20.18 -2.49 -6.82
C SER A 43 -20.03 -1.04 -6.33
N GLN A 44 -20.22 -0.78 -5.04
CA GLN A 44 -19.96 0.54 -4.44
C GLN A 44 -18.47 0.91 -4.50
N LEU A 45 -17.58 0.00 -4.11
CA LEU A 45 -16.12 0.22 -4.20
C LEU A 45 -15.69 0.45 -5.66
N ARG A 46 -16.27 -0.32 -6.59
CA ARG A 46 -16.05 -0.15 -8.04
C ARG A 46 -16.43 1.25 -8.49
N ARG A 47 -17.61 1.75 -8.11
CA ARG A 47 -18.06 3.11 -8.45
C ARG A 47 -17.14 4.19 -7.90
N GLN A 48 -16.66 4.05 -6.67
CA GLN A 48 -15.70 5.00 -6.08
C GLN A 48 -14.37 5.02 -6.86
N ALA A 49 -13.87 3.86 -7.28
CA ALA A 49 -12.67 3.78 -8.11
C ALA A 49 -12.88 4.41 -9.51
N MET A 50 -14.04 4.19 -10.14
CA MET A 50 -14.40 4.86 -11.40
C MET A 50 -14.46 6.38 -11.23
N GLN A 51 -15.15 6.87 -10.19
CA GLN A 51 -15.24 8.31 -9.87
C GLN A 51 -13.87 8.95 -9.60
N PHE A 52 -12.94 8.21 -8.98
CA PHE A 52 -11.57 8.67 -8.78
C PHE A 52 -10.86 8.93 -10.12
N VAL A 53 -11.03 8.05 -11.10
CA VAL A 53 -10.44 8.18 -12.44
C VAL A 53 -11.14 9.29 -13.23
N GLU A 54 -12.47 9.31 -13.23
CA GLU A 54 -13.29 10.27 -13.97
C GLU A 54 -13.07 11.72 -13.52
N SER A 55 -12.80 11.94 -12.24
CA SER A 55 -12.46 13.28 -11.72
C SER A 55 -11.05 13.74 -12.10
N ARG A 56 -10.27 12.91 -12.81
CA ARG A 56 -8.86 13.16 -13.17
C ARG A 56 -8.55 12.87 -14.65
N PRO A 57 -9.34 13.38 -15.62
CA PRO A 57 -9.29 12.94 -17.02
C PRO A 57 -7.95 13.23 -17.74
N ARG A 58 -7.18 14.20 -17.26
CA ARG A 58 -5.88 14.59 -17.85
C ARG A 58 -4.66 14.07 -17.09
N GLN A 59 -4.87 13.34 -15.99
CA GLN A 59 -3.77 12.89 -15.14
C GLN A 59 -3.23 11.51 -15.53
N GLY A 60 -3.75 10.90 -16.60
CA GLY A 60 -3.25 9.61 -17.11
C GLY A 60 -3.78 8.38 -16.38
N PHE A 61 -4.79 8.55 -15.51
CA PHE A 61 -5.46 7.45 -14.84
C PHE A 61 -6.46 6.75 -15.76
N GLN A 62 -6.59 5.43 -15.60
CA GLN A 62 -7.55 4.60 -16.32
C GLN A 62 -8.15 3.57 -15.37
N PHE A 63 -9.44 3.28 -15.53
CA PHE A 63 -10.11 2.21 -14.81
C PHE A 63 -10.20 1.00 -15.74
N VAL A 64 -9.80 -0.18 -15.25
CA VAL A 64 -9.80 -1.43 -16.01
C VAL A 64 -10.53 -2.50 -15.20
N GLU A 65 -11.62 -3.02 -15.73
CA GLU A 65 -12.31 -4.19 -15.17
C GLU A 65 -11.76 -5.45 -15.83
N ARG A 66 -11.12 -6.32 -15.03
CA ARG A 66 -10.54 -7.59 -15.52
C ARG A 66 -11.57 -8.70 -15.49
N HIS A 67 -12.33 -8.76 -14.39
CA HIS A 67 -13.42 -9.72 -14.23
C HIS A 67 -14.60 -9.00 -13.61
N ARG A 68 -15.75 -9.09 -14.29
CA ARG A 68 -16.95 -8.39 -13.87
C ARG A 68 -17.32 -8.80 -12.45
N ASP A 69 -17.52 -7.80 -11.59
CA ASP A 69 -17.92 -7.97 -10.19
C ASP A 69 -16.95 -8.84 -9.34
N ALA A 70 -15.72 -9.05 -9.81
CA ALA A 70 -14.70 -9.80 -9.07
C ALA A 70 -13.31 -9.15 -9.09
N GLU A 71 -12.95 -8.38 -10.13
CA GLU A 71 -11.63 -7.73 -10.18
C GLU A 71 -11.67 -6.42 -10.96
N PHE A 72 -11.18 -5.36 -10.33
CA PHE A 72 -10.90 -4.10 -11.00
C PHE A 72 -9.52 -3.56 -10.65
N GLN A 73 -8.98 -2.76 -11.56
CA GLN A 73 -7.67 -2.13 -11.45
C GLN A 73 -7.76 -0.64 -11.81
N VAL A 74 -6.95 0.16 -11.14
CA VAL A 74 -6.64 1.53 -11.54
C VAL A 74 -5.25 1.53 -12.11
N HIS A 75 -5.12 2.00 -13.34
CA HIS A 75 -3.87 2.10 -14.06
C HIS A 75 -3.40 3.56 -14.11
N CYS A 76 -2.09 3.74 -14.08
CA CYS A 76 -1.43 4.98 -14.44
C CYS A 76 -0.64 4.76 -15.73
N ARG A 77 -1.02 5.44 -16.81
CA ARG A 77 -0.36 5.32 -18.14
C ARG A 77 -0.19 3.86 -18.59
N GLY A 78 -1.22 3.03 -18.36
CA GLY A 78 -1.22 1.60 -18.72
C GLY A 78 -0.57 0.65 -17.72
N MET A 79 0.02 1.15 -16.63
CA MET A 79 0.59 0.33 -15.56
C MET A 79 -0.37 0.23 -14.37
N PRO A 80 -0.68 -0.97 -13.83
CA PRO A 80 -1.54 -1.10 -12.66
C PRO A 80 -0.86 -0.51 -11.42
N VAL A 81 -1.56 0.40 -10.75
CA VAL A 81 -1.07 1.09 -9.53
C VAL A 81 -1.93 0.79 -8.31
N LEU A 82 -3.16 0.30 -8.52
CA LEU A 82 -4.03 -0.26 -7.49
C LEU A 82 -4.94 -1.32 -8.11
N TRP A 83 -5.23 -2.39 -7.39
CA TRP A 83 -6.24 -3.36 -7.80
C TRP A 83 -6.95 -3.95 -6.58
N LEU A 84 -8.24 -4.22 -6.79
CA LEU A 84 -9.09 -4.93 -5.86
C LEU A 84 -9.53 -6.24 -6.52
N GLU A 85 -9.26 -7.35 -5.86
CA GLU A 85 -9.62 -8.68 -6.32
C GLU A 85 -10.45 -9.40 -5.27
N ARG A 86 -11.51 -10.05 -5.73
CA ARG A 86 -12.37 -10.91 -4.92
C ARG A 86 -11.97 -12.36 -5.13
N ARG A 87 -11.55 -12.99 -4.03
CA ARG A 87 -11.37 -14.43 -3.92
C ARG A 87 -12.60 -15.04 -3.25
N SER A 88 -12.64 -16.38 -3.21
CA SER A 88 -13.78 -17.14 -2.67
C SER A 88 -14.06 -16.85 -1.19
N GLN A 89 -13.04 -16.55 -0.37
CA GLN A 89 -13.20 -16.33 1.07
C GLN A 89 -12.77 -14.92 1.54
N HIS A 90 -12.08 -14.16 0.69
CA HIS A 90 -11.47 -12.90 1.07
C HIS A 90 -11.36 -11.94 -0.12
N LEU A 91 -11.05 -10.68 0.18
CA LEU A 91 -10.69 -9.66 -0.79
C LEU A 91 -9.21 -9.33 -0.67
N LEU A 92 -8.60 -8.97 -1.78
CA LEU A 92 -7.24 -8.46 -1.85
C LEU A 92 -7.27 -7.03 -2.37
N LEU A 93 -6.79 -6.07 -1.57
CA LEU A 93 -6.57 -4.68 -1.99
C LEU A 93 -5.07 -4.40 -2.00
N GLN A 94 -4.53 -4.23 -3.20
CA GLN A 94 -3.10 -4.07 -3.44
C GLN A 94 -2.80 -2.75 -4.14
N VAL A 95 -1.58 -2.27 -3.95
CA VAL A 95 -1.01 -1.13 -4.69
C VAL A 95 0.36 -1.51 -5.22
N SER A 96 0.75 -0.91 -6.35
CA SER A 96 2.09 -1.16 -6.89
C SER A 96 3.16 -0.60 -5.96
N LEU A 97 4.35 -1.22 -5.98
CA LEU A 97 5.49 -0.78 -5.16
C LEU A 97 5.92 0.65 -5.48
N ASP A 98 5.80 1.03 -6.74
CA ASP A 98 6.14 2.36 -7.25
C ASP A 98 4.98 3.36 -7.17
N ALA A 99 3.82 2.99 -6.59
CA ALA A 99 2.62 3.82 -6.58
C ALA A 99 2.85 5.20 -5.92
N GLU A 100 3.69 5.29 -4.89
CA GLU A 100 3.98 6.56 -4.23
C GLU A 100 4.66 7.57 -5.17
N GLN A 101 5.58 7.10 -6.02
CA GLN A 101 6.28 7.94 -6.98
C GLN A 101 5.50 8.10 -8.30
N ARG A 102 4.92 7.01 -8.79
CA ARG A 102 4.19 6.95 -10.07
C ARG A 102 2.83 7.62 -9.98
N ALA A 103 2.09 7.42 -8.90
CA ALA A 103 0.68 7.78 -8.80
C ALA A 103 0.26 8.07 -7.35
N PRO A 104 0.81 9.11 -6.68
CA PRO A 104 0.60 9.34 -5.24
C PRO A 104 -0.87 9.50 -4.86
N ALA A 105 -1.70 10.06 -5.75
CA ALA A 105 -3.14 10.20 -5.53
C ALA A 105 -3.87 8.86 -5.29
N VAL A 106 -3.33 7.74 -5.78
CA VAL A 106 -3.91 6.40 -5.61
C VAL A 106 -3.79 5.91 -4.16
N LEU A 107 -2.85 6.42 -3.38
CA LEU A 107 -2.75 6.10 -1.95
C LEU A 107 -3.96 6.63 -1.16
N GLN A 108 -4.51 7.77 -1.56
CA GLN A 108 -5.75 8.29 -0.99
C GLN A 108 -6.94 7.39 -1.35
N LEU A 109 -7.02 6.94 -2.61
CA LEU A 109 -8.03 5.97 -3.02
C LEU A 109 -7.91 4.66 -2.23
N ARG A 110 -6.71 4.10 -2.09
CA ARG A 110 -6.45 2.91 -1.27
C ARG A 110 -7.02 3.09 0.13
N THR A 111 -6.71 4.22 0.76
CA THR A 111 -7.16 4.53 2.12
C THR A 111 -8.69 4.56 2.19
N LEU A 112 -9.35 5.28 1.26
CA LEU A 112 -10.81 5.38 1.19
C LEU A 112 -11.50 4.02 1.02
N LEU A 113 -10.95 3.15 0.15
CA LEU A 113 -11.48 1.79 -0.02
C LEU A 113 -11.25 0.94 1.23
N GLN A 114 -10.04 1.01 1.80
CA GLN A 114 -9.64 0.25 2.98
C GLN A 114 -10.50 0.56 4.21
N TRP A 115 -10.87 1.82 4.43
CA TRP A 115 -11.75 2.21 5.54
C TRP A 115 -13.13 1.55 5.52
N GLN A 116 -13.56 1.08 4.35
CA GLN A 116 -14.84 0.39 4.19
C GLN A 116 -14.67 -1.14 4.33
N LEU A 117 -13.46 -1.66 4.49
CA LEU A 117 -13.19 -3.10 4.51
C LEU A 117 -12.77 -3.56 5.90
N GLN A 118 -13.21 -4.75 6.29
CA GLN A 118 -12.75 -5.39 7.53
C GLN A 118 -11.45 -6.15 7.25
N PRO A 119 -10.30 -5.77 7.84
CA PRO A 119 -9.04 -6.46 7.61
C PRO A 119 -9.11 -7.89 8.17
N LEU A 120 -8.46 -8.83 7.48
CA LEU A 120 -8.22 -10.16 8.01
C LEU A 120 -7.19 -10.10 9.13
N GLY A 121 -7.35 -10.95 10.14
CA GLY A 121 -6.32 -11.17 11.15
C GLY A 121 -5.03 -11.72 10.53
N HIS A 122 -3.89 -11.56 11.21
CA HIS A 122 -2.60 -12.01 10.68
C HIS A 122 -2.60 -13.52 10.36
N LEU A 123 -3.15 -14.35 11.26
CA LEU A 123 -3.28 -15.80 11.04
C LEU A 123 -4.19 -16.13 9.85
N GLU A 124 -5.30 -15.40 9.69
CA GLU A 124 -6.26 -15.61 8.59
C GLU A 124 -5.63 -15.26 7.24
N GLN A 125 -4.80 -14.21 7.18
CA GLN A 125 -4.07 -13.84 5.97
C GLN A 125 -3.09 -14.94 5.55
N VAL A 126 -2.32 -15.48 6.51
CA VAL A 126 -1.40 -16.59 6.27
C VAL A 126 -2.13 -17.83 5.77
N LEU A 127 -3.25 -18.20 6.41
CA LEU A 127 -4.06 -19.35 6.02
C LEU A 127 -4.75 -19.17 4.66
N ALA A 128 -5.13 -17.94 4.32
CA ALA A 128 -5.74 -17.60 3.05
C ALA A 128 -4.73 -17.51 1.89
N GLY A 129 -3.43 -17.71 2.15
CA GLY A 129 -2.38 -17.57 1.15
C GLY A 129 -2.27 -16.13 0.61
N VAL A 130 -2.73 -15.14 1.38
CA VAL A 130 -2.55 -13.73 1.05
C VAL A 130 -1.05 -13.49 0.96
N PRO A 131 -0.55 -12.85 -0.11
CA PRO A 131 0.87 -12.52 -0.19
C PRO A 131 1.21 -11.74 1.07
N GLU A 132 2.08 -12.30 1.92
CA GLU A 132 2.56 -11.53 3.06
C GLU A 132 3.12 -10.23 2.51
N PRO A 133 2.85 -9.08 3.14
CA PRO A 133 3.54 -7.85 2.78
C PRO A 133 5.02 -8.04 3.13
N VAL A 134 5.75 -8.59 2.15
CA VAL A 134 7.04 -9.21 2.38
C VAL A 134 8.02 -8.10 2.71
N LEU A 135 8.94 -8.36 3.64
CA LEU A 135 10.14 -7.55 3.81
C LEU A 135 10.85 -7.30 2.47
N LEU A 136 10.76 -8.25 1.53
CA LEU A 136 11.28 -8.15 0.17
C LEU A 136 10.70 -6.96 -0.60
N ASP A 137 9.40 -6.70 -0.52
CA ASP A 137 8.78 -5.56 -1.20
C ASP A 137 9.29 -4.23 -0.67
N ARG A 138 9.52 -4.14 0.65
CA ARG A 138 10.15 -2.96 1.26
C ARG A 138 11.60 -2.81 0.82
N VAL A 139 12.35 -3.91 0.72
CA VAL A 139 13.72 -3.91 0.22
C VAL A 139 13.75 -3.47 -1.24
N LEU A 140 12.86 -4.01 -2.08
CA LEU A 140 12.71 -3.62 -3.48
C LEU A 140 12.30 -2.16 -3.62
N GLN A 141 11.43 -1.62 -2.75
CA GLN A 141 11.11 -0.20 -2.72
C GLN A 141 12.31 0.68 -2.39
N MET A 142 13.16 0.29 -1.43
CA MET A 142 14.39 1.03 -1.11
C MET A 142 15.37 1.07 -2.30
N PHE A 143 15.33 0.07 -3.19
CA PHE A 143 16.15 -0.02 -4.38
C PHE A 143 15.44 0.40 -5.68
N ALA A 144 14.14 0.71 -5.61
CA ALA A 144 13.38 1.18 -6.75
C ALA A 144 13.86 2.62 -7.06
N GLY A 145 14.65 2.75 -8.13
CA GLY A 145 15.10 4.04 -8.63
C GLY A 145 13.91 4.95 -8.99
N GLU A 146 14.22 6.22 -9.27
CA GLU A 146 13.17 7.20 -9.57
C GLU A 146 12.34 6.81 -10.80
N VAL A 147 11.03 6.88 -10.65
CA VAL A 147 10.10 6.72 -11.78
C VAL A 147 10.20 7.95 -12.70
N PRO A 148 10.46 7.81 -14.02
CA PRO A 148 10.57 8.97 -14.92
C PRO A 148 9.29 9.83 -14.96
N ASP A 149 9.41 11.15 -15.08
CA ASP A 149 8.26 12.08 -15.01
C ASP A 149 7.17 11.77 -16.07
N GLY A 150 7.56 11.37 -17.29
CA GLY A 150 6.61 11.07 -18.37
C GLY A 150 5.70 9.87 -18.12
N VAL A 151 6.01 9.03 -17.12
CA VAL A 151 5.21 7.85 -16.76
C VAL A 151 4.47 8.02 -15.43
N ARG A 152 4.57 9.19 -14.78
CA ARG A 152 3.84 9.54 -13.57
C ARG A 152 2.43 10.05 -13.91
N CYS A 153 1.52 9.88 -12.97
CA CYS A 153 0.17 10.43 -12.98
C CYS A 153 0.01 11.49 -11.89
N GLY A 154 -0.75 12.54 -12.17
CA GLY A 154 -1.05 13.62 -11.22
C GLY A 154 -0.22 14.89 -11.38
N ARG A 155 0.90 14.85 -12.11
CA ARG A 155 1.59 16.07 -12.60
C ARG A 155 0.91 16.54 -13.89
N GLN A 156 0.26 17.70 -13.83
CA GLN A 156 0.13 18.61 -14.96
C GLN A 156 1.06 19.77 -14.68
#